data_AF-A0A124IUG6-F1
#
_entry.id   AF-A0A124IUG6-F1
#
_cell.length_a   1.000
_cell.length_b   1.000
_cell.length_c   1.000
_cell.angle_alpha   90.00
_cell.angle_beta   90.00
_cell.angle_gamma   90.00
#
_symmetry.space_group_name_H-M   'P 1'
#
loop_
_entity.id
_entity.type
_entity.pdbx_description
1 polymer ?
#
loop_
_entity_poly.entity_id
_entity_poly.type
_entity_poly.pdbx_seq_one_letter_code
_entity_poly.pdbx_strand_id
1 'polypeptide(L)'
;MYIKFYTISERFDEYEKSLKSLVENLRNQLSKMGENPDKVKLTIVKVKPETAAETAKYVGEKEERKIPPQLRYLISALRQDGIMMLPAMVINNKKIFEGEPMPMDQITTIILNEARTEFSIELQPQKAAQQSPQPQQQLPPPPPPPTQPQQQLPVSPPPPQPQLPPPPQLPLLPLPPVSPPPPQPQLPPPPTQPQQPLLDLMGQQSSRQSAVEGALRGVTVTGFKLVMGRPDNCNDCIYYGSTRGRCLLFGFKVGDPTHPPCKSPGLN
;
A
#
# COMPACT_ATOMS: atom_id res chain seq x y z
N MET A 1 -4.78 9.33 -7.51
CA MET A 1 -4.83 8.99 -6.08
C MET A 1 -4.68 7.48 -5.82
N TYR A 2 -3.69 7.09 -5.02
CA TYR A 2 -3.43 5.69 -4.64
C TYR A 2 -3.45 5.54 -3.12
N ILE A 3 -4.28 4.64 -2.60
CA ILE A 3 -4.45 4.35 -1.18
C ILE A 3 -4.02 2.91 -0.93
N LYS A 4 -3.02 2.72 -0.09
CA LYS A 4 -2.56 1.40 0.37
C LYS A 4 -2.85 1.27 1.87
N PHE A 5 -3.52 0.20 2.25
CA PHE A 5 -3.77 -0.13 3.65
C PHE A 5 -3.17 -1.49 3.97
N TYR A 6 -2.18 -1.51 4.85
CA TYR A 6 -1.53 -2.71 5.35
C TYR A 6 -2.13 -3.07 6.69
N THR A 7 -2.70 -4.27 6.81
CA THR A 7 -3.48 -4.65 7.97
C THR A 7 -3.23 -6.09 8.39
N ILE A 8 -3.52 -6.39 9.66
CA ILE A 8 -3.50 -7.75 10.19
C ILE A 8 -4.88 -8.37 9.93
N SER A 9 -4.90 -9.54 9.30
CA SER A 9 -6.14 -10.29 9.04
C SER A 9 -6.99 -10.41 10.30
N GLU A 10 -8.32 -10.29 10.15
CA GLU A 10 -9.33 -10.48 11.20
C GLU A 10 -9.35 -9.43 12.32
N ARG A 11 -8.38 -8.51 12.38
CA ARG A 11 -8.34 -7.46 13.43
C ARG A 11 -9.04 -6.16 13.04
N PHE A 12 -9.15 -5.86 11.74
CA PHE A 12 -9.58 -4.55 11.24
C PHE A 12 -10.65 -4.65 10.15
N ASP A 13 -11.51 -5.67 10.22
CA ASP A 13 -12.52 -5.92 9.17
C ASP A 13 -13.58 -4.82 9.09
N GLU A 14 -13.99 -4.22 10.21
CA GLU A 14 -14.91 -3.07 10.21
C GLU A 14 -14.26 -1.83 9.59
N TYR A 15 -12.99 -1.59 9.91
CA TYR A 15 -12.20 -0.50 9.34
C TYR A 15 -12.03 -0.67 7.82
N GLU A 16 -11.77 -1.89 7.36
CA GLU A 16 -11.71 -2.23 5.94
C GLU A 16 -13.05 -1.96 5.23
N LYS A 17 -14.18 -2.33 5.83
CA LYS A 17 -15.52 -2.08 5.26
C LYS A 17 -15.78 -0.58 5.13
N SER A 18 -15.51 0.19 6.18
CA SER A 18 -15.69 1.64 6.17
C SER A 18 -14.77 2.32 5.14
N LEU A 19 -13.52 1.87 5.02
CA LEU A 19 -12.58 2.39 4.02
C LEU A 19 -13.03 2.08 2.58
N LYS A 20 -13.51 0.86 2.33
CA LYS A 20 -14.08 0.47 1.03
C LYS A 20 -15.28 1.35 0.67
N SER A 21 -16.22 1.53 1.61
CA SER A 21 -17.40 2.37 1.42
C SER A 21 -17.03 3.83 1.15
N LEU A 22 -16.05 4.37 1.88
CA LEU A 22 -15.54 5.72 1.66
C LEU A 22 -14.96 5.90 0.26
N VAL A 23 -14.10 4.98 -0.19
CA VAL A 23 -13.49 5.04 -1.52
C VAL A 23 -14.55 4.90 -2.62
N GLU A 24 -15.55 4.05 -2.42
CA GLU A 24 -16.67 3.91 -3.36
C GLU A 24 -17.51 5.19 -3.45
N ASN A 25 -17.82 5.82 -2.32
CA ASN A 25 -18.50 7.11 -2.30
C ASN A 25 -17.68 8.19 -3.03
N LEU A 26 -16.36 8.24 -2.80
CA LEU A 26 -15.47 9.16 -3.50
C LEU A 26 -15.47 8.92 -5.02
N ARG A 27 -15.41 7.66 -5.46
CA ARG A 27 -15.52 7.31 -6.88
C ARG A 27 -16.84 7.76 -7.48
N ASN A 28 -17.95 7.56 -6.77
CA ASN A 28 -19.27 8.00 -7.20
C ASN A 28 -19.34 9.54 -7.33
N GLN A 29 -18.71 10.27 -6.42
CA GLN A 29 -18.60 11.74 -6.52
C GLN A 29 -17.77 12.17 -7.72
N LEU A 30 -16.61 11.53 -7.96
CA LEU A 30 -15.78 11.81 -9.14
C LEU A 30 -16.54 11.56 -10.44
N SER A 31 -17.26 10.44 -10.55
CA SER A 31 -18.10 10.16 -11.71
C SER A 31 -19.16 11.23 -11.96
N LYS A 32 -19.77 11.79 -10.91
CA LYS A 32 -20.75 12.89 -11.02
C LYS A 32 -20.12 14.20 -11.50
N MET A 33 -18.84 14.41 -11.22
CA MET A 33 -18.08 15.59 -11.65
C MET A 33 -17.46 15.44 -13.05
N GLY A 34 -17.72 14.31 -13.74
CA GLY A 34 -17.14 14.03 -15.06
C GLY A 34 -15.69 13.54 -15.00
N GLU A 35 -15.18 13.24 -13.81
CA GLU A 35 -13.84 12.68 -13.60
C GLU A 35 -13.88 11.15 -13.62
N ASN A 36 -12.77 10.53 -14.04
CA ASN A 36 -12.69 9.07 -14.11
C ASN A 36 -12.53 8.46 -12.68
N PRO A 37 -13.47 7.61 -12.22
CA PRO A 37 -13.41 6.99 -10.89
C PRO A 37 -12.19 6.07 -10.69
N ASP A 38 -11.62 5.51 -11.77
CA ASP A 38 -10.44 4.65 -11.71
C ASP A 38 -9.15 5.40 -11.33
N LYS A 39 -9.20 6.74 -11.30
CA LYS A 39 -8.12 7.57 -10.76
C LYS A 39 -7.92 7.38 -9.25
N VAL A 40 -8.89 6.78 -8.54
CA VAL A 40 -8.78 6.42 -7.12
C VAL A 40 -8.60 4.91 -6.98
N LYS A 41 -7.39 4.48 -6.61
CA LYS A 41 -7.07 3.06 -6.40
C LYS A 41 -6.91 2.75 -4.92
N LEU A 42 -7.61 1.73 -4.43
CA LEU A 42 -7.48 1.19 -3.07
C LEU A 42 -6.84 -0.20 -3.13
N THR A 43 -5.78 -0.41 -2.37
CA THR A 43 -5.10 -1.70 -2.21
C THR A 43 -5.05 -2.04 -0.74
N ILE A 44 -5.62 -3.18 -0.37
CA ILE A 44 -5.62 -3.67 1.02
C ILE A 44 -4.74 -4.92 1.08
N VAL A 45 -3.66 -4.84 1.84
CA VAL A 45 -2.71 -5.93 2.05
C VAL A 45 -3.01 -6.55 3.41
N LYS A 46 -3.68 -7.70 3.40
CA LYS A 46 -4.00 -8.46 4.62
C LYS A 46 -2.87 -9.43 4.93
N VAL A 47 -2.24 -9.24 6.07
CA VAL A 47 -1.13 -10.05 6.56
C VAL A 47 -1.65 -10.93 7.70
N LYS A 48 -1.37 -12.23 7.65
CA LYS A 48 -1.73 -13.13 8.75
C LYS A 48 -1.00 -12.73 10.04
N PRO A 49 -1.61 -12.92 11.23
CA PRO A 49 -1.00 -12.49 12.49
C PRO A 49 0.39 -13.08 12.74
N GLU A 50 0.61 -14.35 12.41
CA GLU A 50 1.91 -15.03 12.52
C GLU A 50 2.95 -14.40 11.59
N THR A 51 2.56 -14.10 10.35
CA THR A 51 3.41 -13.45 9.34
C THR A 51 3.71 -12.01 9.73
N ALA A 52 2.76 -11.30 10.33
CA ALA A 52 2.95 -9.92 10.79
C ALA A 52 3.98 -9.85 11.92
N ALA A 53 3.88 -10.75 12.90
CA ALA A 53 4.84 -10.85 13.99
C ALA A 53 6.25 -11.23 13.51
N GLU A 54 6.34 -12.13 12.52
CA GLU A 54 7.62 -12.49 11.90
C GLU A 54 8.19 -11.33 11.07
N THR A 55 7.36 -10.66 10.29
CA THR A 55 7.73 -9.50 9.46
C THR A 55 8.33 -8.38 10.30
N ALA A 56 7.76 -8.07 11.47
CA ALA A 56 8.27 -7.05 12.37
C ALA A 56 9.72 -7.28 12.80
N LYS A 57 10.18 -8.54 12.87
CA LYS A 57 11.56 -8.89 13.23
C LYS A 57 12.55 -8.57 12.11
N TYR A 58 12.12 -8.69 10.85
CA TYR A 58 12.97 -8.57 9.67
C TYR A 58 12.78 -7.26 8.91
N VAL A 59 11.77 -6.44 9.24
CA VAL A 59 11.48 -5.21 8.50
C VAL A 59 12.66 -4.23 8.51
N GLY A 60 13.46 -4.21 9.59
CA GLY A 60 14.70 -3.42 9.71
C GLY A 60 15.98 -4.11 9.20
N GLU A 61 15.93 -5.38 8.80
CA GLU A 61 17.10 -6.18 8.40
C GLU A 61 17.63 -5.80 7.00
N LYS A 62 18.73 -5.06 6.92
CA LYS A 62 19.26 -4.57 5.64
C LYS A 62 19.72 -5.69 4.70
N GLU A 63 20.11 -6.85 5.23
CA GLU A 63 20.59 -7.96 4.43
C GLU A 63 19.45 -8.88 3.97
N GLU A 64 19.11 -8.84 2.67
CA GLU A 64 18.03 -9.64 2.11
C GLU A 64 18.22 -11.16 2.28
N ARG A 65 19.47 -11.63 2.38
CA ARG A 65 19.79 -13.05 2.59
C ARG A 65 19.29 -13.58 3.94
N LYS A 66 19.23 -12.71 4.96
CA LYS A 66 18.72 -13.06 6.30
C LYS A 66 17.20 -13.07 6.37
N ILE A 67 16.54 -12.51 5.36
CA ILE A 67 15.08 -12.44 5.30
C ILE A 67 14.53 -13.75 4.71
N PRO A 68 13.60 -14.42 5.41
CA PRO A 68 12.92 -15.60 4.89
C PRO A 68 12.28 -15.33 3.51
N PRO A 69 12.45 -16.23 2.51
CA PRO A 69 12.00 -15.99 1.14
C PRO A 69 10.52 -15.58 1.03
N GLN A 70 9.66 -16.18 1.86
CA GLN A 70 8.22 -15.89 1.91
C GLN A 70 7.89 -14.47 2.39
N LEU A 71 8.79 -13.83 3.15
CA LEU A 71 8.59 -12.48 3.69
C LEU A 71 9.25 -11.39 2.84
N ARG A 72 10.20 -11.74 1.97
CA ARG A 72 10.99 -10.76 1.20
C ARG A 72 10.13 -9.77 0.44
N TYR A 73 9.06 -10.25 -0.18
CA TYR A 73 8.15 -9.39 -0.94
C TYR A 73 7.41 -8.39 -0.02
N LEU A 74 6.82 -8.88 1.07
CA LEU A 74 6.11 -8.04 2.03
C LEU A 74 7.06 -7.00 2.65
N ILE A 75 8.25 -7.42 3.06
CA ILE A 75 9.24 -6.52 3.66
C ILE A 75 9.73 -5.48 2.64
N SER A 76 9.94 -5.87 1.38
CA SER A 76 10.31 -4.93 0.32
C SER A 76 9.22 -3.88 0.09
N ALA A 77 7.95 -4.31 0.03
CA ALA A 77 6.81 -3.41 -0.12
C ALA A 77 6.68 -2.44 1.08
N LEU A 78 6.81 -2.95 2.31
CA LEU A 78 6.77 -2.13 3.52
C LEU A 78 7.93 -1.12 3.56
N ARG A 79 9.15 -1.53 3.20
CA ARG A 79 10.32 -0.63 3.13
C ARG A 79 10.16 0.46 2.08
N GLN A 80 9.64 0.11 0.91
CA GLN A 80 9.40 1.06 -0.16
C GLN A 80 8.46 2.18 0.28
N ASP A 81 7.46 1.85 1.09
CA ASP A 81 6.50 2.79 1.63
C ASP A 81 6.92 3.38 3.01
N GLY A 82 8.11 3.04 3.52
CA GLY A 82 8.63 3.56 4.80
C GLY A 82 7.88 3.09 6.05
N ILE A 83 7.31 1.88 6.00
CA ILE A 83 6.51 1.27 7.07
C ILE A 83 7.37 0.26 7.85
N MET A 84 7.38 0.37 9.17
CA MET A 84 8.05 -0.56 10.09
C MET A 84 7.07 -1.42 10.89
N MET A 85 5.85 -0.94 11.11
CA MET A 85 4.86 -1.62 11.93
C MET A 85 3.49 -1.69 11.24
N LEU A 86 2.72 -2.71 11.61
CA LEU A 86 1.35 -2.91 11.15
C LEU A 86 0.38 -2.68 12.31
N PRO A 87 -0.84 -2.19 12.03
CA PRO A 87 -1.35 -1.70 10.75
C PRO A 87 -0.72 -0.37 10.30
N ALA A 88 -0.75 -0.08 8.99
CA ALA A 88 -0.29 1.20 8.44
C ALA A 88 -1.08 1.58 7.19
N MET A 89 -1.21 2.89 6.95
CA MET A 89 -1.87 3.42 5.75
C MET A 89 -1.00 4.44 5.04
N VAL A 90 -1.00 4.37 3.71
CA VAL A 90 -0.21 5.23 2.83
C VAL A 90 -1.13 5.73 1.73
N ILE A 91 -1.12 7.05 1.49
CA ILE A 91 -1.89 7.70 0.44
C ILE A 91 -0.91 8.50 -0.41
N ASN A 92 -0.90 8.29 -1.73
CA ASN A 92 -0.01 8.97 -2.67
C ASN A 92 1.47 8.97 -2.21
N ASN A 93 1.94 7.80 -1.75
CA ASN A 93 3.30 7.59 -1.21
C ASN A 93 3.60 8.34 0.10
N LYS A 94 2.60 8.97 0.72
CA LYS A 94 2.71 9.61 2.04
C LYS A 94 2.12 8.70 3.12
N LYS A 95 2.92 8.36 4.12
CA LYS A 95 2.48 7.59 5.29
C LYS A 95 1.55 8.45 6.15
N ILE A 96 0.34 7.94 6.39
CA ILE A 96 -0.70 8.63 7.17
C ILE A 96 -0.64 8.21 8.63
N PHE A 97 -0.58 6.91 8.90
CA PHE A 97 -0.40 6.37 10.24
C PHE A 97 0.33 5.03 10.20
N GLU A 98 0.83 4.63 11.37
CA GLU A 98 1.56 3.39 11.59
C GLU A 98 1.36 2.91 13.04
N GLY A 99 1.13 1.60 13.21
CA GLY A 99 0.93 0.96 14.50
C GLY A 99 -0.48 1.14 15.06
N GLU A 100 -0.88 2.38 15.35
CA GLU A 100 -2.21 2.65 15.89
C GLU A 100 -3.16 3.14 14.78
N PRO A 101 -4.33 2.50 14.59
CA PRO A 101 -5.29 2.93 13.58
C PRO A 101 -5.87 4.30 13.94
N MET A 102 -5.74 5.24 13.00
CA MET A 102 -6.35 6.56 13.14
C MET A 102 -7.89 6.45 13.04
N PRO A 103 -8.68 7.27 13.77
CA PRO A 103 -10.13 7.33 13.62
C PRO A 103 -10.57 7.57 12.16
N MET A 104 -11.64 6.90 11.75
CA MET A 104 -12.14 6.98 10.36
C MET A 104 -12.54 8.40 9.93
N ASP A 105 -12.99 9.26 10.86
CA ASP A 105 -13.33 10.66 10.56
C ASP A 105 -12.12 11.46 10.09
N GLN A 106 -10.95 11.21 10.69
CA GLN A 106 -9.71 11.87 10.30
C GLN A 106 -9.21 11.33 8.96
N ILE A 107 -9.28 10.01 8.73
CA ILE A 107 -8.94 9.39 7.44
C ILE A 107 -9.83 9.91 6.32
N THR A 108 -11.13 10.05 6.59
CA THR A 108 -12.09 10.64 5.65
C THR A 108 -11.67 12.05 5.27
N THR A 109 -11.35 12.88 6.25
CA THR A 109 -10.87 14.25 6.02
C THR A 109 -9.60 14.28 5.18
N ILE A 110 -8.62 13.40 5.47
CA ILE A 110 -7.37 13.31 4.73
C ILE A 110 -7.61 12.87 3.29
N ILE A 111 -8.41 11.82 3.07
CA ILE A 111 -8.73 11.31 1.74
C ILE A 111 -9.47 12.37 0.92
N LEU A 112 -10.42 13.08 1.51
CA LEU A 112 -11.17 14.14 0.83
C LEU A 112 -10.26 15.34 0.50
N ASN A 113 -9.39 15.77 1.41
CA ASN A 113 -8.46 16.86 1.15
C ASN A 113 -7.43 16.49 0.07
N GLU A 114 -6.92 15.26 0.09
CA GLU A 114 -6.03 14.75 -0.93
C GLU A 114 -6.75 14.67 -2.29
N ALA A 115 -7.98 14.15 -2.33
CA ALA A 115 -8.80 14.13 -3.53
C ALA A 115 -9.09 15.54 -4.06
N ARG A 116 -9.34 16.52 -3.18
CA ARG A 116 -9.53 17.92 -3.57
C ARG A 116 -8.28 18.50 -4.21
N THR A 117 -7.12 18.21 -3.65
CA THR A 117 -5.82 18.66 -4.17
C THR A 117 -5.51 18.00 -5.52
N GLU A 118 -5.77 16.69 -5.64
CA GLU A 118 -5.45 15.89 -6.83
C GLU A 118 -6.42 16.11 -8.00
N PHE A 119 -7.70 16.34 -7.71
CA PHE A 119 -8.75 16.44 -8.72
C PHE A 119 -9.31 17.86 -8.86
N SER A 120 -8.72 18.86 -8.18
CA SER A 120 -9.22 20.24 -8.14
C SER A 120 -10.72 20.31 -7.87
N ILE A 121 -11.18 19.54 -6.88
CA ILE A 121 -12.59 19.52 -6.49
C ILE A 121 -12.88 20.84 -5.77
N GLU A 122 -13.29 21.84 -6.54
CA GLU A 122 -14.06 22.97 -6.05
C GLU A 122 -15.39 22.41 -5.55
N LEU A 123 -15.38 21.98 -4.29
CA LEU A 123 -16.55 22.07 -3.44
C LEU A 123 -16.83 23.57 -3.32
N GLN A 124 -17.48 24.14 -4.34
CA GLN A 124 -18.25 25.34 -4.16
C GLN A 124 -19.17 25.02 -2.98
N PRO A 125 -19.06 25.74 -1.86
CA PRO A 125 -20.20 25.82 -0.98
C PRO A 125 -21.32 26.32 -1.89
N GLN A 126 -22.40 25.57 -2.03
CA GLN A 126 -23.62 26.09 -2.64
C GLN A 126 -24.10 27.25 -1.76
N LYS A 127 -23.48 28.42 -1.96
CA LYS A 127 -24.05 29.70 -1.60
C LYS A 127 -24.88 30.07 -2.82
N ALA A 128 -26.18 29.84 -2.65
CA ALA A 128 -27.28 30.52 -3.29
C ALA A 128 -27.20 30.75 -4.82
N ALA A 129 -28.22 30.26 -5.51
CA ALA A 129 -28.66 30.82 -6.77
C ALA A 129 -28.62 32.38 -6.77
N GLN A 130 -28.35 32.95 -7.95
CA GLN A 130 -28.38 34.37 -8.38
C GLN A 130 -26.97 34.89 -8.72
N GLN A 131 -26.63 35.36 -9.92
CA GLN A 131 -27.40 35.84 -11.07
C GLN A 131 -26.50 35.83 -12.32
N SER A 132 -27.12 35.63 -13.48
CA SER A 132 -26.58 35.90 -14.82
C SER A 132 -26.09 37.34 -14.99
N PRO A 133 -25.21 37.64 -15.97
CA PRO A 133 -24.64 38.98 -16.15
C PRO A 133 -25.66 39.93 -16.79
N GLN A 134 -26.06 40.98 -16.07
CA GLN A 134 -26.72 42.15 -16.65
C GLN A 134 -25.71 43.29 -16.83
N PRO A 135 -25.63 43.91 -18.03
CA PRO A 135 -24.77 45.06 -18.28
C PRO A 135 -25.50 46.34 -17.90
N GLN A 136 -25.16 46.97 -16.78
CA GLN A 136 -25.62 48.33 -16.46
C GLN A 136 -24.52 49.21 -15.86
N GLN A 137 -24.06 50.11 -16.74
CA GLN A 137 -23.78 51.54 -16.55
C GLN A 137 -22.77 51.99 -15.48
N GLN A 138 -21.68 52.55 -15.99
CA GLN A 138 -20.70 53.37 -15.27
C GLN A 138 -21.39 54.55 -14.58
N LEU A 139 -21.24 54.66 -13.27
CA LEU A 139 -21.30 55.93 -12.54
C LEU A 139 -19.87 56.34 -12.13
N PRO A 140 -19.56 57.64 -12.15
CA PRO A 140 -18.21 58.14 -11.90
C PRO A 140 -17.76 57.89 -10.46
N PRO A 141 -16.44 57.75 -10.22
CA PRO A 141 -15.90 57.46 -8.90
C PRO A 141 -16.12 58.62 -7.92
N PRO A 142 -16.45 58.36 -6.65
CA PRO A 142 -16.42 59.37 -5.61
C PRO A 142 -14.97 59.84 -5.33
N PRO A 143 -14.78 61.10 -4.91
CA PRO A 143 -13.46 61.69 -4.70
C PRO A 143 -12.70 61.01 -3.54
N PRO A 144 -11.35 61.04 -3.57
CA PRO A 144 -10.53 60.44 -2.52
C PRO A 144 -10.68 61.19 -1.19
N PRO A 145 -10.78 60.48 -0.05
CA PRO A 145 -10.65 61.12 1.25
C PRO A 145 -9.19 61.58 1.49
N PRO A 146 -9.00 62.62 2.32
CA PRO A 146 -7.74 63.32 2.48
C PRO A 146 -6.66 62.45 3.14
N THR A 147 -5.44 62.59 2.62
CA THR A 147 -4.19 62.07 3.16
C THR A 147 -3.99 62.57 4.60
N GLN A 148 -4.24 61.71 5.58
CA GLN A 148 -3.74 61.93 6.93
C GLN A 148 -2.29 61.42 7.03
N PRO A 149 -1.39 62.13 7.72
CA PRO A 149 0.00 61.70 7.88
C PRO A 149 0.05 60.38 8.64
N GLN A 150 0.83 59.43 8.13
CA GLN A 150 1.19 58.20 8.83
C GLN A 150 1.82 58.56 10.19
N GLN A 151 1.05 58.42 11.27
CA GLN A 151 1.64 58.25 12.59
C GLN A 151 2.31 56.88 12.59
N GLN A 152 3.64 56.91 12.50
CA GLN A 152 4.49 55.76 12.74
C GLN A 152 4.22 55.28 14.17
N LEU A 153 3.53 54.14 14.31
CA LEU A 153 3.56 53.40 15.56
C LEU A 153 5.02 52.96 15.80
N PRO A 154 5.58 53.21 16.99
CA PRO A 154 6.91 52.70 17.31
C PRO A 154 6.89 51.18 17.24
N VAL A 155 7.80 50.64 16.42
CA VAL A 155 8.05 49.20 16.32
C VAL A 155 8.63 48.77 17.67
N SER A 156 7.84 48.05 18.45
CA SER A 156 8.32 47.38 19.65
C SER A 156 9.48 46.44 19.27
N PRO A 157 10.62 46.45 19.97
CA PRO A 157 11.66 45.46 19.73
C PRO A 157 11.11 44.06 20.06
N PRO A 158 11.56 43.01 19.33
CA PRO A 158 11.13 41.65 19.60
C PRO A 158 11.58 41.23 21.01
N PRO A 159 10.78 40.42 21.72
CA PRO A 159 11.16 39.92 23.04
C PRO A 159 12.44 39.08 22.94
N PRO A 160 13.31 39.09 23.97
CA PRO A 160 14.49 38.23 24.01
C PRO A 160 14.05 36.77 23.96
N GLN A 161 14.59 36.01 23.02
CA GLN A 161 14.42 34.56 23.03
C GLN A 161 15.07 33.98 24.31
N PRO A 162 14.38 33.10 25.06
CA PRO A 162 15.02 32.35 26.12
C PRO A 162 16.13 31.47 25.50
N GLN A 163 17.38 31.73 25.87
CA GLN A 163 18.45 30.79 25.58
C GLN A 163 18.20 29.53 26.41
N LEU A 164 17.84 28.43 25.74
CA LEU A 164 17.87 27.11 26.33
C LEU A 164 19.31 26.79 26.75
N PRO A 165 19.56 26.33 27.99
CA PRO A 165 20.88 25.90 28.41
C PRO A 165 21.36 24.74 27.52
N PRO A 166 22.68 24.65 27.25
CA PRO A 166 23.22 23.51 26.52
C PRO A 166 22.95 22.22 27.29
N PRO A 167 22.67 21.10 26.59
CA PRO A 167 22.40 19.83 27.23
C PRO A 167 23.63 19.37 28.03
N PRO A 168 23.45 18.81 29.24
CA PRO A 168 24.54 18.25 30.01
C PRO A 168 25.20 17.10 29.23
N GLN A 169 26.53 17.20 29.05
CA GLN A 169 27.31 16.11 28.47
C GLN A 169 27.36 14.97 29.50
N LEU A 170 26.69 13.87 29.20
CA LEU A 170 26.80 12.64 29.98
C LEU A 170 28.23 12.09 29.84
N PRO A 171 28.88 11.67 30.93
CA PRO A 171 30.15 10.96 30.87
C PRO A 171 29.98 9.69 30.03
N LEU A 172 30.80 9.52 29.00
CA LEU A 172 30.93 8.26 28.27
C LEU A 172 31.44 7.20 29.25
N LEU A 173 30.57 6.29 29.68
CA LEU A 173 31.02 5.10 30.41
C LEU A 173 31.92 4.26 29.48
N PRO A 174 33.05 3.74 29.98
CA PRO A 174 33.86 2.79 29.23
C PRO A 174 33.04 1.54 28.91
N LEU A 175 32.99 1.17 27.62
CA LEU A 175 32.44 -0.11 27.19
C LEU A 175 33.25 -1.25 27.81
N PRO A 176 32.60 -2.30 28.34
CA PRO A 176 33.31 -3.47 28.85
C PRO A 176 34.06 -4.18 27.70
N PRO A 177 35.19 -4.85 28.00
CA PRO A 177 35.96 -5.56 26.98
C PRO A 177 35.13 -6.70 26.37
N VAL A 178 35.17 -6.77 25.04
CA VAL A 178 34.50 -7.80 24.24
C VAL A 178 35.21 -9.13 24.47
N SER A 179 34.52 -10.10 25.06
CA SER A 179 35.02 -11.48 25.16
C SER A 179 35.20 -12.08 23.76
N PRO A 180 36.29 -12.83 23.50
CA PRO A 180 36.47 -13.53 22.24
C PRO A 180 35.36 -14.58 22.04
N PRO A 181 34.91 -14.80 20.78
CA PRO A 181 33.89 -15.79 20.48
C PRO A 181 34.40 -17.21 20.76
N PRO A 182 33.53 -18.13 21.21
CA PRO A 182 33.90 -19.53 21.43
C PRO A 182 34.23 -20.23 20.10
N PRO A 183 35.08 -21.28 20.12
CA PRO A 183 35.41 -22.06 18.93
C PRO A 183 34.16 -22.73 18.35
N GLN A 184 33.97 -22.62 17.03
CA GLN A 184 32.90 -23.33 16.31
C GLN A 184 33.16 -24.85 16.33
N PRO A 185 32.14 -25.68 16.62
CA PRO A 185 32.21 -27.12 16.36
C PRO A 185 32.30 -27.40 14.85
N GLN A 186 33.25 -28.24 14.44
CA GLN A 186 33.35 -28.70 13.06
C GLN A 186 32.13 -29.56 12.70
N LEU A 187 31.45 -29.20 11.62
CA LEU A 187 30.38 -29.99 11.01
C LEU A 187 30.98 -31.25 10.35
N PRO A 188 30.37 -32.44 10.51
CA PRO A 188 30.77 -33.63 9.77
C PRO A 188 30.44 -33.50 8.27
N PRO A 189 31.17 -34.20 7.39
CA PRO A 189 30.95 -34.16 5.94
C PRO A 189 29.61 -34.82 5.55
N PRO A 190 29.00 -34.40 4.42
CA PRO A 190 27.71 -34.93 3.96
C PRO A 190 27.84 -36.37 3.44
N PRO A 191 26.83 -37.23 3.66
CA PRO A 191 26.79 -38.57 3.09
C PRO A 191 26.40 -38.57 1.61
N THR A 192 27.08 -39.46 0.89
CA THR A 192 27.00 -39.77 -0.53
C THR A 192 25.59 -40.21 -0.97
N GLN A 193 25.10 -39.65 -2.07
CA GLN A 193 23.92 -40.13 -2.81
C GLN A 193 24.12 -41.54 -3.36
N PRO A 194 23.07 -42.37 -3.39
CA PRO A 194 22.91 -43.38 -4.42
C PRO A 194 21.79 -43.04 -5.41
N GLN A 195 22.03 -43.48 -6.64
CA GLN A 195 21.32 -43.21 -7.88
C GLN A 195 19.90 -43.80 -7.94
N GLN A 196 19.06 -43.21 -8.78
CA GLN A 196 17.78 -43.78 -9.25
C GLN A 196 18.00 -45.11 -9.98
N PRO A 197 16.94 -45.93 -10.09
CA PRO A 197 16.48 -46.28 -11.44
C PRO A 197 14.98 -46.02 -11.68
N LEU A 198 14.67 -45.98 -12.96
CA LEU A 198 13.46 -45.52 -13.65
C LEU A 198 12.65 -46.73 -14.18
N LEU A 199 11.33 -46.55 -14.30
CA LEU A 199 10.31 -47.35 -15.02
C LEU A 199 9.84 -48.68 -14.41
N ASP A 200 8.55 -48.75 -14.05
CA ASP A 200 7.45 -49.27 -14.89
C ASP A 200 6.28 -49.71 -13.99
N LEU A 201 5.08 -49.16 -14.17
CA LEU A 201 3.84 -49.93 -14.31
C LEU A 201 2.66 -48.99 -14.57
N MET A 202 2.26 -48.98 -15.82
CA MET A 202 0.99 -48.47 -16.33
C MET A 202 -0.13 -49.42 -15.91
N GLY A 203 -1.27 -48.90 -15.43
CA GLY A 203 -2.55 -49.64 -15.50
C GLY A 203 -3.52 -49.45 -14.33
N GLN A 204 -4.67 -48.85 -14.65
CA GLN A 204 -5.98 -49.03 -14.00
C GLN A 204 -6.21 -48.33 -12.65
N GLN A 205 -6.91 -47.19 -12.68
CA GLN A 205 -8.36 -47.19 -12.46
C GLN A 205 -8.94 -45.77 -12.65
N SER A 206 -9.60 -45.62 -13.80
CA SER A 206 -10.69 -44.67 -14.00
C SER A 206 -11.81 -44.99 -13.02
N SER A 207 -12.23 -44.03 -12.20
CA SER A 207 -13.56 -43.86 -11.55
C SER A 207 -13.45 -43.06 -10.24
N ARG A 208 -13.21 -41.75 -10.32
CA ARG A 208 -13.64 -40.80 -9.29
C ARG A 208 -13.96 -39.46 -9.93
N GLN A 209 -14.98 -39.48 -10.79
CA GLN A 209 -15.77 -38.29 -11.03
C GLN A 209 -16.66 -38.04 -9.80
N SER A 210 -16.80 -36.75 -9.49
CA SER A 210 -17.77 -36.13 -8.60
C SER A 210 -17.35 -35.87 -7.15
N ALA A 211 -17.64 -34.63 -6.75
CA ALA A 211 -17.54 -34.02 -5.42
C ALA A 211 -16.14 -33.55 -4.96
N VAL A 212 -15.65 -32.46 -5.56
CA VAL A 212 -15.18 -31.26 -4.82
C VAL A 212 -15.24 -30.06 -5.77
N GLU A 213 -16.43 -29.81 -6.29
CA GLU A 213 -16.82 -28.51 -6.81
C GLU A 213 -17.11 -27.63 -5.58
N GLY A 214 -16.36 -26.53 -5.41
CA GLY A 214 -16.65 -25.52 -4.40
C GLY A 214 -15.62 -25.38 -3.28
N ALA A 215 -14.44 -24.82 -3.59
CA ALA A 215 -13.69 -23.97 -2.64
C ALA A 215 -12.54 -23.19 -3.31
N LEU A 216 -12.67 -22.76 -4.57
CA LEU A 216 -11.78 -21.72 -5.10
C LEU A 216 -12.44 -20.37 -4.81
N ARG A 217 -12.19 -19.85 -3.61
CA ARG A 217 -12.48 -18.45 -3.25
C ARG A 217 -11.62 -17.53 -4.14
N GLY A 218 -12.12 -17.24 -5.33
CA GLY A 218 -11.69 -16.10 -6.12
C GLY A 218 -12.00 -14.84 -5.34
N VAL A 219 -11.02 -13.95 -5.23
CA VAL A 219 -11.24 -12.62 -4.67
C VAL A 219 -11.79 -11.77 -5.80
N THR A 220 -13.09 -11.50 -5.77
CA THR A 220 -13.70 -10.53 -6.68
C THR A 220 -13.32 -9.13 -6.19
N VAL A 221 -12.36 -8.51 -6.86
CA VAL A 221 -12.11 -7.07 -6.80
C VAL A 221 -12.78 -6.46 -8.02
N THR A 222 -13.64 -5.46 -7.82
CA THR A 222 -14.33 -4.77 -8.91
C THR A 222 -13.33 -4.25 -9.95
N GLY A 223 -13.42 -4.85 -11.15
CA GLY A 223 -12.59 -4.58 -12.33
C GLY A 223 -11.98 -5.83 -12.96
N PHE A 224 -11.34 -6.70 -12.17
CA PHE A 224 -10.65 -7.89 -12.69
C PHE A 224 -10.67 -9.03 -11.65
N LYS A 225 -10.97 -10.26 -12.10
CA LYS A 225 -11.13 -11.43 -11.25
C LYS A 225 -9.76 -12.06 -11.00
N LEU A 226 -9.05 -11.65 -9.95
CA LEU A 226 -7.80 -12.32 -9.58
C LEU A 226 -8.09 -13.66 -8.89
N VAL A 227 -7.75 -14.74 -9.58
CA VAL A 227 -7.91 -16.11 -9.07
C VAL A 227 -6.55 -16.64 -8.63
N MET A 228 -6.48 -17.15 -7.40
CA MET A 228 -5.37 -17.99 -6.98
C MET A 228 -5.50 -19.36 -7.64
N GLY A 229 -4.53 -19.76 -8.47
CA GLY A 229 -4.49 -21.10 -9.07
C GLY A 229 -4.27 -21.09 -10.59
N ARG A 230 -4.99 -21.96 -11.31
CA ARG A 230 -4.97 -22.16 -12.78
C ARG A 230 -6.18 -21.46 -13.45
N PRO A 231 -6.15 -20.13 -13.63
CA PRO A 231 -7.24 -19.42 -14.32
C PRO A 231 -7.32 -19.81 -15.80
N ASP A 232 -8.44 -19.48 -16.44
CA ASP A 232 -8.64 -19.62 -17.89
C ASP A 232 -7.84 -18.61 -18.71
N ASN A 233 -7.44 -17.51 -18.10
CA ASN A 233 -6.61 -16.47 -18.70
C ASN A 233 -5.48 -16.10 -17.74
N CYS A 234 -4.25 -16.00 -18.25
CA CYS A 234 -3.11 -15.55 -17.46
C CYS A 234 -3.31 -14.14 -16.88
N ASN A 235 -4.06 -13.25 -17.56
CA ASN A 235 -4.34 -11.90 -17.07
C ASN A 235 -5.16 -11.88 -15.76
N ASP A 236 -5.90 -12.95 -15.48
CA ASP A 236 -6.65 -13.15 -14.25
C ASP A 236 -5.82 -13.85 -13.16
N CYS A 237 -4.56 -14.18 -13.46
CA CYS A 237 -3.64 -14.84 -12.55
C CYS A 237 -2.80 -13.82 -11.78
N ILE A 238 -2.83 -13.90 -10.44
CA ILE A 238 -1.96 -13.10 -9.57
C ILE A 238 -0.46 -13.33 -9.83
N TYR A 239 -0.12 -14.47 -10.43
CA TYR A 239 1.26 -14.84 -10.74
C TYR A 239 1.68 -14.46 -12.16
N TYR A 240 0.86 -13.79 -12.96
CA TYR A 240 1.23 -13.39 -14.31
C TYR A 240 1.72 -11.95 -14.34
N GLY A 241 2.99 -11.76 -14.74
CA GLY A 241 3.54 -10.44 -15.01
C GLY A 241 3.23 -9.99 -16.44
N SER A 242 2.12 -9.27 -16.63
CA SER A 242 1.68 -8.77 -17.95
C SER A 242 2.73 -7.92 -18.67
N THR A 243 3.54 -7.17 -17.93
CA THR A 243 4.63 -6.34 -18.47
C THR A 243 5.78 -7.12 -19.09
N ARG A 244 6.02 -8.36 -18.64
CA ARG A 244 7.13 -9.21 -19.11
C ARG A 244 6.64 -10.47 -19.82
N GLY A 245 5.33 -10.67 -19.93
CA GLY A 245 4.72 -11.88 -20.46
C GLY A 245 5.22 -13.15 -19.77
N ARG A 246 5.40 -13.12 -18.44
CA ARG A 246 6.05 -14.22 -17.69
C ARG A 246 5.16 -14.71 -16.56
N CYS A 247 5.08 -16.03 -16.40
CA CYS A 247 4.49 -16.63 -15.21
C CYS A 247 5.54 -16.61 -14.09
N LEU A 248 5.25 -15.90 -13.01
CA LEU A 248 6.12 -15.74 -11.84
C LEU A 248 6.09 -16.97 -10.93
N LEU A 249 5.02 -17.78 -10.98
CA LEU A 249 4.91 -19.02 -10.22
C LEU A 249 5.83 -20.12 -10.78
N PHE A 250 5.87 -20.25 -12.10
CA PHE A 250 6.64 -21.31 -12.78
C PHE A 250 7.91 -20.81 -13.47
N GLY A 251 8.13 -19.49 -13.52
CA GLY A 251 9.34 -18.89 -14.05
C GLY A 251 9.51 -18.93 -15.57
N PHE A 252 8.52 -19.37 -16.37
CA PHE A 252 8.61 -19.40 -17.84
C PHE A 252 7.86 -18.24 -18.52
N LYS A 253 8.21 -17.97 -19.78
CA LYS A 253 7.54 -16.97 -20.63
C LYS A 253 6.23 -17.55 -21.16
N VAL A 254 5.15 -16.80 -21.03
CA VAL A 254 3.83 -17.16 -21.55
C VAL A 254 3.76 -16.61 -22.98
N GLY A 255 3.62 -17.50 -23.96
CA GLY A 255 3.46 -17.13 -25.37
C GLY A 255 2.10 -16.51 -25.64
N ASP A 256 1.03 -17.18 -25.19
CA ASP A 256 -0.35 -16.70 -25.30
C ASP A 256 -1.00 -16.59 -23.92
N PRO A 257 -1.30 -15.36 -23.44
CA PRO A 257 -1.97 -15.15 -22.16
C PRO A 257 -3.40 -15.69 -22.09
N THR A 258 -4.06 -15.87 -23.24
CA THR A 258 -5.43 -16.42 -23.30
C THR A 258 -5.47 -17.94 -23.21
N HIS A 259 -4.32 -18.60 -23.39
CA HIS A 259 -4.15 -20.05 -23.27
C HIS A 259 -3.08 -20.38 -22.22
N PRO A 260 -3.44 -20.32 -20.92
CA PRO A 260 -2.49 -20.51 -19.85
C PRO A 260 -1.88 -21.93 -19.89
N PRO A 261 -0.55 -22.05 -20.06
CA PRO A 261 0.14 -23.36 -20.16
C PRO A 261 0.05 -24.17 -18.85
N CYS A 262 -0.35 -23.55 -17.75
CA CYS A 262 -0.62 -24.26 -16.50
C CYS A 262 -1.91 -25.11 -16.52
N LYS A 263 -2.80 -24.94 -17.52
CA LYS A 263 -3.98 -25.81 -17.71
C LYS A 263 -3.70 -27.02 -18.59
N SER A 264 -2.78 -26.90 -19.53
CA SER A 264 -2.38 -27.97 -20.45
C SER A 264 -0.87 -28.21 -20.34
N PRO A 265 -0.40 -28.92 -19.30
CA PRO A 265 1.01 -29.30 -19.22
C PRO A 265 1.32 -30.34 -20.31
N GLY A 266 1.54 -29.89 -21.55
CA GLY A 266 1.69 -30.81 -22.68
C GLY A 266 1.93 -30.24 -24.07
N LEU A 267 2.24 -28.95 -24.24
CA LEU A 267 2.68 -28.40 -25.54
C LEU A 267 3.91 -27.53 -25.33
N ASN A 268 5.06 -28.21 -25.24
CA ASN A 268 6.31 -27.70 -25.85
C ASN A 268 6.34 -28.20 -27.28
#